data_AF-A0AAI9C2B5-F1
#
_entry.id   AF-A0AAI9C2B5-F1
#
_cell.length_a   1.000
_cell.length_b   1.000
_cell.length_c   1.000
_cell.angle_alpha   90.00
_cell.angle_beta   90.00
_cell.angle_gamma   90.00
#
_symmetry.space_group_name_H-M   'P 1'
#
loop_
_entity.id
_entity.type
_entity.pdbx_description
1 polymer ?
#
loop_
_entity_poly.entity_id
_entity_poly.type
_entity_poly.pdbx_seq_one_letter_code
_entity_poly.pdbx_strand_id
1 'polypeptide(L)'
;MKKHGLAAAAVCAAITVAVWMGWPEPAGDQVWAYQKLRPADYRMLHSQALGFVAAKTDEGFELYARHVGATSFEIRCKGVLVMDVENAPSRVLIRMPADARLRAPDIERLRINFERWLDLHQSQGKLLVESAGPSWVEARFGRFTGLVPDEQRCLLGGPGRRQADPSNHVRAEVPS
;
A
#
# COMPACT_ATOMS: atom_id res chain seq x y z
N MET A 1 17.73 -30.97 35.38
CA MET A 1 17.35 -29.59 35.00
C MET A 1 17.84 -29.11 33.62
N LYS A 2 18.94 -29.63 33.04
CA LYS A 2 19.50 -29.11 31.76
C LYS A 2 18.65 -29.35 30.49
N LYS A 3 17.86 -30.43 30.42
CA LYS A 3 17.12 -30.82 29.20
C LYS A 3 15.94 -29.88 28.88
N HIS A 4 15.28 -29.35 29.90
CA HIS A 4 14.13 -28.44 29.72
C HIS A 4 14.55 -27.04 29.27
N GLY A 5 15.74 -26.56 29.68
CA GLY A 5 16.28 -25.29 29.22
C GLY A 5 16.64 -25.29 27.73
N LEU A 6 17.17 -26.41 27.22
CA LEU A 6 17.47 -26.59 25.79
C LEU A 6 16.20 -26.66 24.94
N ALA A 7 15.17 -27.36 25.43
CA ALA A 7 13.88 -27.42 24.75
C ALA A 7 13.18 -26.05 24.69
N ALA A 8 13.20 -25.29 25.79
CA ALA A 8 12.65 -23.93 25.82
C ALA A 8 13.39 -22.98 24.88
N ALA A 9 14.73 -23.05 24.82
CA ALA A 9 15.53 -22.25 23.91
C ALA A 9 15.22 -22.57 22.43
N ALA A 10 15.04 -23.85 22.09
CA ALA A 10 14.68 -24.26 20.74
C ALA A 10 13.29 -23.75 20.32
N VAL A 11 12.31 -23.77 21.23
CA VAL A 11 10.97 -23.22 20.99
C VAL A 11 11.02 -21.71 20.79
N CYS A 12 11.74 -20.98 21.66
CA CYS A 12 11.91 -19.54 21.48
C CYS A 12 12.57 -19.21 20.14
N ALA A 13 13.64 -19.91 19.76
CA ALA A 13 14.29 -19.71 18.47
C ALA A 13 13.34 -19.99 17.31
N ALA A 14 12.54 -21.07 17.36
CA ALA A 14 11.55 -21.38 16.34
C ALA A 14 10.47 -20.30 16.23
N ILE A 15 9.99 -19.75 17.35
CA ILE A 15 9.01 -18.65 17.37
C ILE A 15 9.64 -17.38 16.80
N THR A 16 10.86 -17.02 17.22
CA THR A 16 11.55 -15.84 16.70
C THR A 16 11.81 -15.96 15.20
N VAL A 17 12.22 -17.14 14.72
CA VAL A 17 12.42 -17.42 13.29
C VAL A 17 11.10 -17.39 12.52
N ALA A 18 10.01 -17.94 13.06
CA ALA A 18 8.69 -17.88 12.44
C ALA A 18 8.14 -16.44 12.37
N VAL A 19 8.34 -15.66 13.43
CA VAL A 19 7.98 -14.23 13.46
C VAL A 19 8.85 -13.42 12.49
N TRP A 20 10.16 -13.69 12.42
CA TRP A 20 11.07 -13.04 11.48
C TRP A 20 10.75 -13.38 10.02
N MET A 21 10.47 -14.65 9.71
CA MET A 21 10.10 -15.08 8.35
C MET A 21 8.70 -14.61 7.94
N GLY A 22 7.79 -14.41 8.90
CA GLY A 22 6.47 -13.83 8.67
C GLY A 22 6.46 -12.30 8.59
N TRP A 23 7.55 -11.64 9.02
CA TRP A 23 7.69 -10.21 8.89
C TRP A 23 8.12 -9.89 7.46
N PRO A 24 7.28 -9.24 6.64
CA PRO A 24 7.71 -8.83 5.32
C PRO A 24 8.85 -7.82 5.50
N GLU A 25 10.07 -8.24 5.19
CA GLU A 25 11.17 -7.31 5.03
C GLU A 25 10.75 -6.31 3.96
N PRO A 26 10.82 -4.98 4.21
CA PRO A 26 10.35 -4.01 3.24
C PRO A 26 11.13 -4.22 1.95
N ALA A 27 10.43 -4.72 0.92
CA ALA A 27 10.99 -4.92 -0.38
C ALA A 27 11.45 -3.55 -0.90
N GLY A 28 12.66 -3.49 -1.45
CA GLY A 28 13.37 -2.23 -1.71
C GLY A 28 12.46 -1.13 -2.26
N ASP A 29 12.45 0.03 -1.61
CA ASP A 29 11.62 1.16 -2.03
C ASP A 29 12.06 1.63 -3.43
N GLN A 30 11.09 1.74 -4.34
CA GLN A 30 11.28 2.51 -5.55
C GLN A 30 10.99 3.98 -5.22
N VAL A 31 11.97 4.85 -5.44
CA VAL A 31 11.85 6.28 -5.12
C VAL A 31 11.97 7.10 -6.40
N TRP A 32 10.96 7.94 -6.65
CA TRP A 32 10.96 8.94 -7.71
C TRP A 32 11.10 10.33 -7.10
N ALA A 33 12.10 11.07 -7.52
CA ALA A 33 12.31 12.45 -7.12
C ALA A 33 11.94 13.43 -8.25
N TYR A 34 11.11 14.41 -7.91
CA TYR A 34 10.64 15.51 -8.77
C TYR A 34 11.02 16.86 -8.17
N GLN A 35 10.91 17.95 -8.93
CA GLN A 35 11.12 19.29 -8.38
C GLN A 35 10.06 19.62 -7.32
N LYS A 36 10.41 20.56 -6.43
CA LYS A 36 9.54 21.04 -5.38
C LYS A 36 8.21 21.57 -5.93
N LEU A 37 7.11 21.13 -5.33
CA LEU A 37 5.77 21.63 -5.67
C LEU A 37 5.43 22.88 -4.88
N ARG A 38 4.72 23.81 -5.52
CA ARG A 38 4.07 24.91 -4.80
C ARG A 38 2.95 24.35 -3.93
N PRO A 39 2.56 25.04 -2.84
CA PRO A 39 1.48 24.57 -1.97
C PRO A 39 0.12 24.36 -2.67
N ALA A 40 -0.15 25.07 -3.77
CA ALA A 40 -1.36 24.85 -4.58
C ALA A 40 -1.29 23.53 -5.37
N ASP A 41 -0.13 23.29 -5.99
CA ASP A 41 0.16 22.09 -6.78
C ASP A 41 0.15 20.83 -5.89
N TYR A 42 0.73 20.91 -4.69
CA TYR A 42 0.65 19.84 -3.69
C TYR A 42 -0.79 19.53 -3.25
N ARG A 43 -1.62 20.56 -3.06
CA ARG A 43 -3.05 20.37 -2.72
C ARG A 43 -3.81 19.63 -3.81
N MET A 44 -3.48 19.89 -5.08
CA MET A 44 -4.05 19.15 -6.21
C MET A 44 -3.66 17.66 -6.14
N LEU A 45 -2.36 17.37 -5.95
CA LEU A 45 -1.88 15.99 -5.81
C LEU A 45 -2.56 15.25 -4.64
N HIS A 46 -2.68 15.92 -3.49
CA HIS A 46 -3.38 15.40 -2.32
C HIS A 46 -4.88 15.16 -2.60
N SER A 47 -5.56 16.05 -3.34
CA SER A 47 -6.96 15.84 -3.72
C SER A 47 -7.17 14.65 -4.65
N GLN A 48 -6.21 14.37 -5.55
CA GLN A 48 -6.27 13.18 -6.40
C GLN A 48 -6.07 11.90 -5.58
N ALA A 49 -5.14 11.92 -4.61
CA ALA A 49 -4.96 10.82 -3.67
C ALA A 49 -6.23 10.56 -2.84
N LEU A 50 -6.84 11.62 -2.31
CA LEU A 50 -8.13 11.55 -1.61
C LEU A 50 -9.24 10.98 -2.50
N GLY A 51 -9.34 11.43 -3.76
CA GLY A 51 -10.32 10.91 -4.71
C GLY A 51 -10.14 9.42 -5.02
N PHE A 52 -8.88 8.98 -5.17
CA PHE A 52 -8.55 7.57 -5.35
C PHE A 52 -8.96 6.72 -4.15
N VAL A 53 -8.57 7.15 -2.94
CA VAL A 53 -8.89 6.41 -1.71
C VAL A 53 -10.39 6.39 -1.47
N ALA A 54 -11.09 7.52 -1.65
CA ALA A 54 -12.54 7.59 -1.50
C ALA A 54 -13.25 6.59 -2.42
N ALA A 55 -12.83 6.50 -3.69
CA ALA A 55 -13.38 5.55 -4.66
C ALA A 55 -13.09 4.07 -4.33
N LYS A 56 -12.10 3.80 -3.47
CA LYS A 56 -11.61 2.45 -3.16
C LYS A 56 -11.63 2.14 -1.67
N THR A 57 -12.46 2.86 -0.91
CA THR A 57 -12.60 2.67 0.54
C THR A 57 -13.02 1.23 0.86
N ASP A 58 -13.95 0.67 0.08
CA ASP A 58 -14.43 -0.71 0.24
C ASP A 58 -13.36 -1.79 -0.05
N GLU A 59 -12.29 -1.43 -0.78
CA GLU A 59 -11.15 -2.32 -1.03
C GLU A 59 -10.12 -2.29 0.12
N GLY A 60 -10.28 -1.37 1.07
CA GLY A 60 -9.40 -1.20 2.23
C GLY A 60 -8.27 -0.19 2.01
N PHE A 61 -8.39 0.70 1.03
CA PHE A 61 -7.46 1.82 0.89
C PHE A 61 -7.75 2.91 1.92
N GLU A 62 -6.69 3.47 2.49
CA GLU A 62 -6.75 4.55 3.46
C GLU A 62 -5.68 5.61 3.14
N LEU A 63 -6.01 6.88 3.35
CA LEU A 63 -5.06 7.98 3.23
C LEU A 63 -4.69 8.45 4.63
N TYR A 64 -3.40 8.45 4.93
CA TYR A 64 -2.84 8.89 6.20
C TYR A 64 -1.97 10.11 5.98
N ALA A 65 -2.42 11.27 6.44
CA ALA A 65 -1.59 12.47 6.53
C ALA A 65 -0.98 12.54 7.93
N ARG A 66 0.34 12.71 8.04
CA ARG A 66 1.04 12.69 9.34
C ARG A 66 0.47 13.73 10.32
N HIS A 67 0.03 14.88 9.81
CA HIS A 67 -0.67 15.95 10.55
C HIS A 67 -1.42 16.88 9.58
N VAL A 68 -2.39 17.65 10.08
CA VAL A 68 -3.10 18.67 9.27
C VAL A 68 -2.11 19.72 8.76
N GLY A 69 -2.02 19.88 7.44
CA GLY A 69 -1.07 20.80 6.80
C GLY A 69 0.32 20.20 6.54
N ALA A 70 0.53 18.90 6.85
CA ALA A 70 1.74 18.20 6.43
C ALA A 70 1.86 18.22 4.90
N THR A 71 3.07 18.48 4.42
CA THR A 71 3.43 18.35 3.00
C THR A 71 3.75 16.91 2.63
N SER A 72 3.32 15.94 3.44
CA SER A 72 3.44 14.51 3.16
C SER A 72 2.13 13.78 3.42
N PHE A 73 1.87 12.74 2.64
CA PHE A 73 0.77 11.81 2.83
C PHE A 73 1.17 10.39 2.43
N GLU A 74 0.62 9.43 3.16
CA GLU A 74 0.79 8.00 2.93
C GLU A 74 -0.54 7.42 2.43
N ILE A 75 -0.46 6.47 1.50
CA ILE A 75 -1.58 5.63 1.10
C ILE A 75 -1.29 4.24 1.63
N ARG A 76 -2.26 3.70 2.36
CA ARG A 76 -2.20 2.39 2.98
C ARG A 76 -3.25 1.47 2.37
N CYS A 77 -2.91 0.20 2.24
CA CYS A 77 -3.82 -0.88 1.95
C CYS A 77 -3.96 -1.74 3.20
N LYS A 78 -5.14 -1.77 3.82
CA LYS A 78 -5.44 -2.53 5.04
C LYS A 78 -4.39 -2.29 6.13
N GLY A 79 -4.05 -1.01 6.34
CA GLY A 79 -3.04 -0.57 7.31
C GLY A 79 -1.58 -0.68 6.87
N VAL A 80 -1.26 -1.29 5.73
CA VAL A 80 0.11 -1.42 5.22
C VAL A 80 0.42 -0.36 4.17
N LEU A 81 1.57 0.30 4.29
CA LEU A 81 2.02 1.32 3.35
C LEU A 81 2.16 0.76 1.93
N VAL A 82 1.53 1.41 0.96
CA VAL A 82 1.64 1.07 -0.46
C VAL A 82 2.14 2.23 -1.32
N MET A 83 2.05 3.47 -0.83
CA MET A 83 2.70 4.63 -1.43
C MET A 83 2.91 5.71 -0.37
N ASP A 84 4.05 6.39 -0.38
CA ASP A 84 4.31 7.59 0.40
C ASP A 84 4.67 8.74 -0.55
N VAL A 85 4.12 9.91 -0.31
CA VAL A 85 4.38 11.11 -1.08
C VAL A 85 4.79 12.22 -0.14
N GLU A 86 6.01 12.72 -0.30
CA GLU A 86 6.59 13.76 0.52
C GLU A 86 7.01 14.94 -0.35
N ASN A 87 6.40 16.11 -0.17
CA ASN A 87 6.89 17.37 -0.71
C ASN A 87 7.92 17.97 0.26
N ALA A 88 9.14 17.45 0.17
CA ALA A 88 10.28 17.86 0.97
C ALA A 88 10.78 19.27 0.55
N PRO A 89 11.62 19.93 1.38
CA PRO A 89 12.04 21.31 1.14
C PRO A 89 12.71 21.57 -0.22
N SER A 90 13.35 20.56 -0.81
CA SER A 90 14.09 20.67 -2.08
C SER A 90 13.45 19.92 -3.26
N ARG A 91 12.61 18.90 -3.00
CA ARG A 91 12.08 17.98 -4.01
C ARG A 91 10.82 17.29 -3.54
N VAL A 92 10.00 16.83 -4.46
CA VAL A 92 8.92 15.90 -4.15
C VAL A 92 9.41 14.48 -4.33
N LEU A 93 9.19 13.65 -3.33
CA LEU A 93 9.52 12.24 -3.31
C LEU A 93 8.22 11.45 -3.38
N ILE A 94 8.14 10.52 -4.33
CA ILE A 94 7.14 9.46 -4.35
C ILE A 94 7.89 8.17 -4.05
N ARG A 95 7.48 7.45 -3.02
CA ARG A 95 8.07 6.17 -2.60
C ARG A 95 7.01 5.08 -2.73
N MET A 96 7.36 3.99 -3.39
CA MET A 96 6.49 2.81 -3.50
C MET A 96 7.30 1.57 -3.11
N PRO A 97 6.91 0.88 -2.02
CA PRO A 97 7.50 -0.41 -1.66
C PRO A 97 7.37 -1.42 -2.81
N ALA A 98 8.36 -2.29 -3.03
CA ALA A 98 8.30 -3.21 -4.17
C ALA A 98 7.18 -4.27 -4.06
N ASP A 99 6.68 -4.55 -2.84
CA ASP A 99 5.52 -5.43 -2.61
C ASP A 99 4.17 -4.72 -2.82
N ALA A 100 4.17 -3.38 -2.93
CA ALA A 100 2.95 -2.59 -3.07
C ALA A 100 2.15 -2.98 -4.31
N ARG A 101 2.80 -3.28 -5.44
CA ARG A 101 2.11 -3.71 -6.68
C ARG A 101 1.44 -5.07 -6.53
N LEU A 102 1.98 -5.96 -5.71
CA LEU A 102 1.36 -7.28 -5.45
C LEU A 102 0.16 -7.13 -4.51
N ARG A 103 0.28 -6.25 -3.51
CA ARG A 103 -0.76 -5.99 -2.51
C ARG A 103 -1.91 -5.14 -3.03
N ALA A 104 -1.59 -4.12 -3.81
CA ALA A 104 -2.53 -3.10 -4.28
C ALA A 104 -2.22 -2.76 -5.75
N PRO A 105 -2.58 -3.61 -6.73
CA PRO A 105 -2.25 -3.40 -8.13
C PRO A 105 -2.68 -2.03 -8.70
N ASP A 106 -3.80 -1.49 -8.21
CA ASP A 106 -4.31 -0.18 -8.64
C ASP A 106 -3.46 1.00 -8.16
N ILE A 107 -2.57 0.81 -7.19
CA ILE A 107 -1.64 1.85 -6.71
C ILE A 107 -0.67 2.28 -7.81
N GLU A 108 -0.31 1.36 -8.71
CA GLU A 108 0.57 1.63 -9.85
C GLU A 108 -0.11 2.59 -10.84
N ARG A 109 -1.42 2.45 -11.05
CA ARG A 109 -2.18 3.37 -11.90
C ARG A 109 -2.20 4.78 -11.29
N LEU A 110 -2.36 4.89 -9.97
CA LEU A 110 -2.26 6.18 -9.28
C LEU A 110 -0.87 6.80 -9.44
N ARG A 111 0.19 6.02 -9.27
CA ARG A 111 1.58 6.45 -9.47
C ARG A 111 1.82 7.00 -10.87
N ILE A 112 1.38 6.28 -11.91
CA ILE A 112 1.50 6.73 -13.32
C ILE A 112 0.73 8.04 -13.55
N ASN A 113 -0.44 8.20 -12.92
CA ASN A 113 -1.22 9.44 -13.02
C ASN A 113 -0.48 10.61 -12.36
N PHE A 114 0.14 10.40 -11.20
CA PHE A 114 0.97 11.40 -10.54
C PHE A 114 2.19 11.76 -11.37
N GLU A 115 2.92 10.77 -11.88
CA GLU A 115 4.08 10.95 -12.76
C GLU A 115 3.70 11.80 -13.98
N ARG A 116 2.62 11.43 -14.68
CA ARG A 116 2.14 12.18 -15.84
C ARG A 116 1.80 13.62 -15.48
N TRP A 117 1.11 13.85 -14.36
CA TRP A 117 0.74 15.19 -13.94
C TRP A 117 1.97 16.03 -13.56
N LEU A 118 2.92 15.42 -12.85
CA LEU A 118 4.19 16.04 -12.45
C LEU A 118 5.05 16.37 -13.66
N ASP A 119 5.18 15.48 -14.62
CA ASP A 119 5.94 15.72 -15.85
C ASP A 119 5.31 16.85 -16.69
N LEU A 120 3.98 16.89 -16.79
CA LEU A 120 3.26 17.94 -17.51
C LEU A 120 3.39 19.32 -16.83
N HIS A 121 3.46 19.36 -15.51
CA HIS A 121 3.61 20.61 -14.75
C HIS A 121 5.08 21.00 -14.51
N GLN A 122 6.02 20.06 -14.68
CA GLN A 122 7.45 20.26 -14.46
C GLN A 122 8.24 19.98 -15.75
N SER A 123 8.06 20.82 -16.77
CA SER A 123 8.69 20.67 -18.09
C SER A 123 10.23 20.66 -18.12
N GLN A 124 10.93 20.71 -16.98
CA GLN A 124 12.39 20.69 -16.88
C GLN A 124 12.95 19.88 -15.68
N GLY A 125 12.15 19.07 -14.98
CA GLY A 125 12.59 18.32 -13.79
C GLY A 125 12.99 16.88 -14.08
N LYS A 126 14.27 16.63 -14.36
CA LYS A 126 14.78 15.27 -14.61
C LYS A 126 14.50 14.35 -13.41
N LEU A 127 13.76 13.27 -13.65
CA LEU A 127 13.58 12.13 -12.76
C LEU A 127 14.95 11.62 -12.29
N LEU A 128 15.22 11.69 -10.98
CA LEU A 128 16.21 10.82 -10.36
C LEU A 128 15.43 9.67 -9.74
N VAL A 129 15.24 8.61 -10.53
CA VAL A 129 14.74 7.34 -10.03
C VAL A 129 15.87 6.70 -9.27
N GLU A 130 15.75 6.64 -7.95
CA GLU A 130 16.62 5.85 -7.11
C GLU A 130 15.81 4.61 -6.70
N SER A 131 15.98 3.54 -7.49
CA SER A 131 15.49 2.24 -7.07
C SER A 131 16.48 1.68 -6.07
N ALA A 132 16.02 1.41 -4.84
CA ALA A 132 16.73 0.44 -4.03
C ALA A 132 16.63 -0.89 -4.80
N GLY A 133 17.76 -1.38 -5.31
CA GLY A 133 17.82 -2.70 -5.94
C GLY A 133 17.26 -3.77 -5.00
N PRO A 134 16.92 -4.97 -5.51
CA PRO A 134 16.45 -6.05 -4.66
C PRO A 134 17.42 -6.27 -3.51
N SER A 135 16.90 -6.53 -2.32
CA SER A 135 17.75 -6.76 -1.14
C SER A 135 18.72 -7.92 -1.41
N TRP A 136 19.86 -7.96 -0.71
CA TRP A 136 20.82 -9.07 -0.88
C TRP A 136 20.16 -10.45 -0.64
N VAL A 137 19.13 -10.50 0.20
CA VAL A 137 18.29 -11.68 0.45
C VAL A 137 17.45 -12.01 -0.78
N GLU A 138 16.72 -11.04 -1.36
CA GLU A 138 15.94 -11.23 -2.59
C GLU A 138 16.82 -11.64 -3.79
N ALA A 139 18.03 -11.08 -3.88
CA ALA A 139 19.01 -11.42 -4.92
C ALA A 139 19.57 -12.84 -4.76
N ARG A 140 19.73 -13.33 -3.52
CA ARG A 140 20.29 -14.65 -3.20
C ARG A 140 19.27 -15.77 -3.32
N PHE A 141 18.03 -15.50 -2.96
CA PHE A 141 16.98 -16.51 -2.78
C PHE A 141 15.98 -16.57 -3.95
N GLY A 142 16.11 -15.68 -4.94
CA GLY A 142 15.12 -15.57 -6.01
C GLY A 142 13.79 -15.06 -5.45
N ARG A 143 12.86 -14.75 -6.35
CA ARG A 143 11.58 -14.09 -6.05
C ARG A 143 10.71 -14.98 -5.13
N PHE A 144 10.96 -14.97 -3.83
CA PHE A 144 10.02 -15.42 -2.81
C PHE A 144 8.88 -14.40 -2.80
N THR A 145 8.06 -14.42 -3.85
CA THR A 145 6.70 -13.91 -3.76
C THR A 145 5.99 -14.80 -2.76
N GLY A 146 6.12 -14.49 -1.47
CA GLY A 146 5.03 -14.78 -0.56
C GLY A 146 3.80 -14.20 -1.24
N LEU A 147 2.92 -15.08 -1.73
CA LEU A 147 1.65 -14.67 -2.28
C LEU A 147 1.00 -13.84 -1.18
N VAL A 148 0.97 -12.51 -1.33
CA VAL A 148 0.20 -11.66 -0.42
C VAL A 148 -1.20 -12.26 -0.46
N PRO A 149 -1.70 -12.79 0.67
CA PRO A 149 -2.97 -13.48 0.69
C PRO A 149 -4.07 -12.56 0.14
N ASP A 150 -5.07 -13.11 -0.55
CA ASP A 150 -6.06 -12.30 -1.25
C ASP A 150 -6.84 -11.39 -0.27
N GLU A 151 -7.01 -11.81 1.00
CA GLU A 151 -7.60 -11.00 2.06
C GLU A 151 -6.72 -9.83 2.53
N GLN A 152 -5.43 -9.82 2.19
CA GLN A 152 -4.51 -8.72 2.46
C GLN A 152 -4.30 -7.81 1.26
N ARG A 153 -4.85 -8.18 0.09
CA ARG A 153 -4.82 -7.33 -1.12
C ARG A 153 -5.95 -6.33 -1.11
N CYS A 154 -5.70 -5.14 -1.63
CA CYS A 154 -6.75 -4.17 -1.94
C CYS A 154 -7.17 -4.34 -3.39
N LEU A 155 -8.06 -5.30 -3.59
CA LEU A 155 -8.67 -5.65 -4.86
C LEU A 155 -10.16 -5.89 -4.64
N LEU A 156 -10.99 -5.40 -5.55
CA LEU A 156 -12.42 -5.73 -5.58
C LEU A 156 -12.59 -7.16 -6.16
N GLY A 157 -12.69 -8.16 -5.28
CA GLY A 157 -13.00 -9.55 -5.64
C GLY A 157 -13.46 -10.38 -4.44
N GLY A 158 -14.74 -10.77 -4.41
CA GLY A 158 -15.35 -11.61 -3.35
C GLY A 158 -14.86 -13.07 -3.33
N PRO A 159 -15.26 -13.88 -2.31
CA PRO A 159 -16.67 -14.09 -1.97
C PRO A 159 -17.04 -13.75 -0.51
N GLY A 160 -18.23 -13.22 -0.32
CA GLY A 160 -18.77 -12.91 1.02
C GLY A 160 -20.10 -12.16 1.04
N ARG A 161 -20.55 -11.58 -0.09
CA ARG A 161 -21.95 -11.17 -0.20
C ARG A 161 -22.79 -12.38 -0.57
N ARG A 162 -23.44 -12.97 0.44
CA ARG A 162 -24.62 -13.81 0.21
C ARG A 162 -25.56 -13.00 -0.67
N GLN A 163 -25.78 -13.53 -1.85
CA GLN A 163 -26.85 -13.15 -2.74
C GLN A 163 -28.14 -13.21 -1.90
N ALA A 164 -28.71 -12.04 -1.58
CA ALA A 164 -30.08 -11.98 -1.10
C ALA A 164 -30.93 -12.40 -2.29
N ASP A 165 -31.38 -13.66 -2.22
CA ASP A 165 -32.33 -14.28 -3.11
C ASP A 165 -33.58 -13.39 -3.25
N PRO A 166 -33.91 -12.85 -4.43
CA PRO A 166 -35.17 -12.17 -4.68
C PRO A 166 -36.20 -13.23 -5.06
N SER A 167 -36.51 -14.14 -4.14
CA SER A 167 -37.63 -15.05 -4.25
C SER A 167 -38.12 -15.40 -2.86
N ASN A 168 -38.96 -14.52 -2.31
CA ASN A 168 -40.08 -14.98 -1.51
C ASN A 168 -41.20 -13.95 -1.54
N HIS A 169 -42.24 -14.32 -2.27
CA HIS A 169 -43.59 -13.80 -2.11
C HIS A 169 -44.02 -13.94 -0.65
N VAL A 170 -44.40 -12.83 -0.01
CA VAL A 170 -45.40 -12.88 1.05
C VAL A 170 -46.43 -11.80 0.75
N ARG A 171 -47.55 -12.29 0.22
CA ARG A 171 -48.86 -11.67 0.27
C ARG A 171 -49.20 -11.48 1.75
N ALA A 172 -49.33 -10.24 2.21
CA ALA A 172 -49.98 -9.93 3.48
C ALA A 172 -51.21 -9.10 3.17
N GLU A 173 -52.36 -9.68 3.49
CA GLU A 173 -53.68 -9.08 3.44
C GLU A 173 -53.75 -7.78 4.24
N VAL A 174 -54.47 -6.80 3.71
CA VAL A 174 -54.86 -5.58 4.43
C VAL A 174 -56.26 -5.81 4.99
N PRO A 175 -56.48 -5.74 6.31
CA PRO A 175 -57.80 -5.55 6.87
C PRO A 175 -57.96 -4.12 7.39
N SER A 176 -58.88 -3.37 6.79
CA SER A 176 -59.88 -2.48 7.42
C SER A 176 -60.47 -1.55 6.36
#